data_AF-A0A6P7R8J4-F1
#
_entry.id   AF-A0A6P7R8J4-F1
#
_cell.length_a   1.000
_cell.length_b   1.000
_cell.length_c   1.000
_cell.angle_alpha   90.00
_cell.angle_beta   90.00
_cell.angle_gamma   90.00
#
_symmetry.space_group_name_H-M   'P 1'
#
loop_
_entity.id
_entity.type
_entity.pdbx_description
1 polymer ?
#
loop_
_entity_poly.entity_id
_entity_poly.type
_entity_poly.pdbx_seq_one_letter_code
_entity_poly.pdbx_strand_id
1 'polypeptide(L)'
;MQDEVETEEIIKDIFKQGKICFIPRYQFQSNHMDMVRLTSPEEIALLPKTSWNIHQPGKGDVQEEALSTGGHDLIFLPGLGFDKDGNRLGRGKGYYDTYLKCCIQHQEVKPYTMALAFKEQICPQIPVDEHDMKVDEVLYENSPAS
;
A
#
# COMPACT_ATOMS: atom_id res chain seq x y z
N MET A 1 -0.87 -5.19 -8.94
CA MET A 1 -0.30 -6.28 -9.78
C MET A 1 -1.45 -7.18 -10.27
N GLN A 2 -1.22 -8.23 -11.07
CA GLN A 2 -2.32 -9.09 -11.57
C GLN A 2 -2.95 -9.97 -10.48
N ASP A 3 -2.22 -10.24 -9.41
CA ASP A 3 -2.61 -11.07 -8.27
C ASP A 3 -3.08 -10.23 -7.06
N GLU A 4 -3.42 -8.97 -7.29
CA GLU A 4 -3.92 -8.03 -6.29
C GLU A 4 -5.24 -7.43 -6.77
N VAL A 5 -6.05 -6.93 -5.82
CA VAL A 5 -7.27 -6.18 -6.13
C VAL A 5 -6.90 -4.95 -6.97
N GLU A 6 -7.62 -4.74 -8.08
CA GLU A 6 -7.42 -3.57 -8.94
C GLU A 6 -7.86 -2.29 -8.20
N THR A 7 -7.00 -1.27 -8.22
CA THR A 7 -7.19 -0.03 -7.46
C THR A 7 -7.44 1.20 -8.36
N GLU A 8 -7.45 1.05 -9.68
CA GLU A 8 -7.62 2.16 -10.62
C GLU A 8 -8.86 3.04 -10.31
N GLU A 9 -10.01 2.43 -10.08
CA GLU A 9 -11.25 3.17 -9.77
C GLU A 9 -11.19 3.87 -8.40
N ILE A 10 -10.50 3.29 -7.42
CA ILE A 10 -10.27 3.92 -6.12
C ILE A 10 -9.41 5.17 -6.30
N ILE A 11 -8.36 5.09 -7.12
CA ILE A 11 -7.49 6.23 -7.41
C ILE A 11 -8.27 7.36 -8.09
N LYS A 12 -9.08 7.03 -9.11
CA LYS A 12 -9.95 8.03 -9.77
C LYS A 12 -10.87 8.72 -8.76
N ASP A 13 -11.46 7.97 -7.83
CA ASP A 13 -12.34 8.53 -6.82
C ASP A 13 -11.61 9.39 -5.77
N ILE A 14 -10.40 9.00 -5.35
CA ILE A 14 -9.52 9.80 -4.48
C ILE A 14 -9.33 11.21 -5.08
N PHE A 15 -8.98 11.29 -6.37
CA PHE A 15 -8.81 12.56 -7.06
C PHE A 15 -10.13 13.32 -7.25
N LYS A 16 -11.21 12.63 -7.59
CA LYS A 16 -12.55 13.23 -7.71
C LYS A 16 -13.02 13.87 -6.39
N GLN A 17 -12.66 13.28 -5.25
CA GLN A 17 -12.95 13.81 -3.93
C GLN A 17 -11.95 14.90 -3.46
N GLY A 18 -10.97 15.27 -4.28
CA GLY A 18 -9.96 16.28 -3.94
C GLY A 18 -8.99 15.85 -2.84
N LYS A 19 -8.82 14.54 -2.63
CA LYS A 19 -7.85 14.00 -1.66
C LYS A 19 -6.44 14.01 -2.25
N ILE A 20 -5.43 14.02 -1.39
CA ILE A 20 -4.03 13.88 -1.80
C ILE A 20 -3.72 12.39 -1.96
N CYS A 21 -3.14 12.01 -3.10
CA CYS A 21 -2.81 10.63 -3.42
C CYS A 21 -1.30 10.43 -3.46
N PHE A 22 -0.81 9.39 -2.79
CA PHE A 22 0.58 8.97 -2.86
C PHE A 22 0.66 7.50 -3.29
N ILE A 23 1.68 7.14 -4.07
CA ILE A 23 1.95 5.76 -4.52
C ILE A 23 3.33 5.29 -4.08
N PRO A 24 3.56 3.97 -3.98
CA PRO A 24 4.86 3.46 -3.58
C PRO A 24 5.92 3.64 -4.68
N ARG A 25 7.10 4.13 -4.28
CA ARG A 25 8.33 4.13 -5.09
C ARG A 25 9.35 3.23 -4.41
N TYR A 26 9.65 2.10 -5.03
CA TYR A 26 10.54 1.08 -4.45
C TYR A 26 12.01 1.39 -4.75
N GLN A 27 12.87 1.25 -3.73
CA GLN A 27 14.33 1.27 -3.89
C GLN A 27 14.87 -0.16 -3.86
N PHE A 28 14.98 -0.80 -5.03
CA PHE A 28 15.33 -2.23 -5.16
C PHE A 28 16.69 -2.65 -4.58
N GLN A 29 17.59 -1.71 -4.30
CA GLN A 29 18.88 -2.01 -3.66
C GLN A 29 18.75 -2.28 -2.14
N SER A 30 17.61 -1.95 -1.53
CA SER A 30 17.32 -2.11 -0.10
C SER A 30 15.87 -2.58 0.10
N ASN A 31 15.41 -2.63 1.35
CA ASN A 31 13.99 -2.78 1.70
C ASN A 31 13.30 -1.41 1.89
N HIS A 32 13.87 -0.34 1.32
CA HIS A 32 13.34 1.01 1.45
C HIS A 32 12.28 1.30 0.40
N MET A 33 11.23 2.00 0.82
CA MET A 33 10.12 2.44 -0.02
C MET A 33 9.69 3.82 0.45
N ASP A 34 9.47 4.73 -0.49
CA ASP A 34 8.84 6.03 -0.25
C ASP A 34 7.42 6.01 -0.79
N MET A 35 6.55 6.85 -0.23
CA MET A 35 5.24 7.15 -0.83
C MET A 35 5.32 8.54 -1.45
N VAL A 36 5.18 8.60 -2.77
CA VAL A 36 5.40 9.81 -3.58
C VAL A 36 4.11 10.29 -4.21
N ARG A 37 3.94 11.61 -4.25
CA ARG A 37 2.67 12.25 -4.61
C ARG A 37 2.38 12.11 -6.10
N LEU A 38 1.14 11.73 -6.41
CA LEU A 38 0.57 11.87 -7.74
C LEU A 38 -0.19 13.19 -7.89
N THR A 39 -0.15 13.74 -9.10
CA THR A 39 -0.85 14.97 -9.46
C THR A 39 -2.15 14.72 -10.21
N SER A 40 -2.30 13.58 -10.89
CA SER A 40 -3.56 13.14 -11.49
C SER A 40 -3.64 11.61 -11.64
N PRO A 41 -4.84 11.02 -11.86
CA PRO A 41 -4.98 9.61 -12.15
C PRO A 41 -4.26 9.18 -13.44
N GLU A 42 -4.27 10.03 -14.46
CA GLU A 42 -3.67 9.76 -15.78
C GLU A 42 -2.15 9.68 -15.72
N GLU A 43 -1.53 10.36 -14.76
CA GLU A 43 -0.08 10.36 -14.55
C GLU A 43 0.46 8.93 -14.39
N ILE A 44 -0.26 8.06 -13.67
CA ILE A 44 0.17 6.67 -13.39
C ILE A 44 0.52 5.93 -14.67
N ALA A 45 -0.36 6.01 -15.68
CA ALA A 45 -0.19 5.28 -16.93
C ALA A 45 1.03 5.77 -17.74
N LEU A 46 1.49 7.00 -17.49
CA LEU A 46 2.65 7.62 -18.14
C LEU A 46 3.97 7.30 -17.42
N LEU A 47 3.92 6.86 -16.16
CA LEU A 47 5.11 6.53 -15.39
C LEU A 47 5.85 5.32 -16.00
N PRO A 48 7.19 5.29 -15.91
CA PRO A 48 7.94 4.11 -16.31
C PRO A 48 7.58 2.90 -15.44
N LYS A 49 7.78 1.71 -15.99
CA LYS A 49 7.53 0.46 -15.28
C LYS A 49 8.81 -0.10 -14.67
N THR A 50 8.67 -0.67 -13.48
CA THR A 50 9.71 -1.46 -12.82
C THR A 50 9.86 -2.85 -13.47
N SER A 51 10.84 -3.63 -13.02
CA SER A 51 10.98 -5.06 -13.38
C SER A 51 9.81 -5.92 -12.91
N TRP A 52 8.96 -5.42 -12.00
CA TRP A 52 7.71 -6.07 -11.58
C TRP A 52 6.49 -5.59 -12.35
N ASN A 53 6.69 -4.83 -13.44
CA ASN A 53 5.63 -4.29 -14.29
C ASN A 53 4.68 -3.31 -13.54
N ILE A 54 5.14 -2.72 -12.43
CA ILE A 54 4.43 -1.67 -11.69
C ILE A 54 4.91 -0.29 -12.16
N HIS A 55 3.97 0.62 -12.36
CA HIS A 55 4.22 2.04 -12.62
C HIS A 55 4.77 2.75 -11.38
N GLN A 56 5.94 3.36 -11.50
CA GLN A 56 6.48 4.25 -10.47
C GLN A 56 7.34 5.35 -11.11
N PRO A 57 7.57 6.47 -10.43
CA PRO A 57 8.45 7.54 -10.92
C PRO A 57 9.88 7.06 -11.16
N GLY A 58 10.53 7.66 -12.15
CA GLY A 58 11.90 7.35 -12.55
C GLY A 58 12.94 7.80 -11.53
N LYS A 59 14.15 7.24 -11.63
CA LYS A 59 15.30 7.74 -10.87
C LYS A 59 15.64 9.15 -11.34
N GLY A 60 15.47 10.15 -10.47
CA GLY A 60 15.74 11.57 -10.76
C GLY A 60 14.49 12.45 -10.80
N ASP A 61 13.30 11.85 -10.84
CA ASP A 61 12.05 12.60 -10.71
C ASP A 61 11.88 13.05 -9.25
N VAL A 62 11.99 14.36 -9.04
CA VAL A 62 11.75 14.96 -7.72
C VAL A 62 10.26 14.99 -7.48
N GLN A 63 9.81 14.21 -6.51
CA GLN A 63 8.42 14.16 -6.10
C GLN A 63 8.30 14.46 -4.62
N GLU A 64 7.16 15.02 -4.24
CA GLU A 64 6.81 15.24 -2.85
C GLU A 64 6.59 13.89 -2.15
N GLU A 65 7.28 13.68 -1.03
CA GLU A 65 7.18 12.45 -0.23
C GLU A 65 6.22 12.65 0.94
N ALA A 66 5.32 11.71 1.17
CA ALA A 66 4.26 11.85 2.18
C ALA A 66 4.79 12.18 3.58
N LEU A 67 5.84 11.48 4.04
CA LEU A 67 6.42 11.72 5.37
C LEU A 67 7.12 13.08 5.49
N SER A 68 7.44 13.74 4.36
CA SER A 68 7.98 15.10 4.35
C SER A 68 6.89 16.18 4.39
N THR A 69 5.63 15.82 4.14
CA THR A 69 4.50 16.76 4.03
C THR A 69 3.31 16.45 4.94
N GLY A 70 3.57 15.75 6.04
CA GLY A 70 2.59 15.54 7.12
C GLY A 70 2.15 14.09 7.30
N GLY A 71 2.53 13.19 6.39
CA GLY A 71 2.28 11.76 6.50
C GLY A 71 1.02 11.29 5.79
N HIS A 72 0.31 10.33 6.38
CA HIS A 72 -0.86 9.67 5.80
C HIS A 72 -1.99 9.58 6.82
N ASP A 73 -3.21 9.84 6.37
CA ASP A 73 -4.42 9.53 7.15
C ASP A 73 -4.80 8.04 7.00
N LEU A 74 -4.66 7.49 5.79
CA LEU A 74 -5.07 6.14 5.39
C LEU A 74 -4.02 5.53 4.45
N ILE A 75 -3.69 4.26 4.66
CA ILE A 75 -2.82 3.48 3.77
C ILE A 75 -3.54 2.22 3.32
N PHE A 76 -3.71 2.06 2.01
CA PHE A 76 -4.12 0.78 1.42
C PHE A 76 -2.91 -0.16 1.34
N LEU A 77 -3.04 -1.35 1.93
CA LEU A 77 -1.95 -2.33 2.03
C LEU A 77 -2.20 -3.54 1.11
N PRO A 78 -1.29 -3.83 0.16
CA PRO A 78 -1.33 -5.07 -0.60
C PRO A 78 -0.69 -6.23 0.20
N GLY A 79 -1.03 -7.45 -0.20
CA GLY A 79 -0.53 -8.67 0.42
C GLY A 79 -0.91 -9.91 -0.39
N LEU A 80 -0.20 -11.00 -0.15
CA LEU A 80 -0.52 -12.33 -0.69
C LEU A 80 -1.58 -13.04 0.14
N GLY A 81 -1.67 -12.71 1.43
CA GLY A 81 -2.67 -13.25 2.33
C GLY A 81 -2.89 -12.37 3.55
N PHE A 82 -4.07 -12.51 4.14
CA PHE A 82 -4.49 -11.84 5.37
C PHE A 82 -5.25 -12.81 6.26
N ASP A 83 -5.19 -12.66 7.58
CA ASP A 83 -6.09 -13.36 8.49
C ASP A 83 -7.04 -12.39 9.23
N LYS A 84 -7.98 -12.96 9.99
CA LYS A 84 -9.00 -12.19 10.71
C LYS A 84 -8.46 -11.36 11.88
N ASP A 85 -7.22 -11.63 12.32
CA ASP A 85 -6.55 -10.88 13.37
C ASP A 85 -5.71 -9.71 12.82
N GLY A 86 -5.84 -9.43 11.51
CA GLY A 86 -5.14 -8.38 10.81
C GLY A 86 -3.68 -8.72 10.46
N ASN A 87 -3.26 -9.98 10.63
CA ASN A 87 -1.92 -10.38 10.19
C ASN A 87 -1.87 -10.41 8.66
N ARG A 88 -0.70 -10.08 8.10
CA ARG A 88 -0.51 -9.90 6.66
C ARG A 88 0.72 -10.64 6.18
N LEU A 89 0.54 -11.45 5.14
CA LEU A 89 1.64 -12.09 4.40
C LEU A 89 2.02 -11.22 3.20
N GLY A 90 3.14 -10.52 3.30
CA GLY A 90 3.72 -9.78 2.17
C GLY A 90 4.51 -10.67 1.19
N ARG A 91 5.17 -10.06 0.20
CA ARG A 91 6.04 -10.76 -0.76
C ARG A 91 7.46 -11.07 -0.23
N GLY A 92 7.67 -10.98 1.09
CA GLY A 92 8.91 -11.36 1.78
C GLY A 92 10.02 -10.31 1.88
N LYS A 93 9.88 -9.13 1.25
CA LYS A 93 10.90 -8.05 1.33
C LYS A 93 10.71 -7.06 2.48
N GLY A 94 9.57 -7.10 3.18
CA GLY A 94 9.31 -6.25 4.34
C GLY A 94 9.22 -4.74 4.07
N TYR A 95 8.98 -4.32 2.82
CA TYR A 95 8.87 -2.89 2.48
C TYR A 95 7.79 -2.17 3.29
N TYR A 96 6.59 -2.73 3.32
CA TYR A 96 5.46 -2.13 4.04
C TYR A 96 5.67 -2.17 5.56
N ASP A 97 6.23 -3.23 6.12
CA ASP A 97 6.52 -3.34 7.56
C ASP A 97 7.55 -2.29 7.99
N THR A 98 8.57 -2.07 7.16
CA THR A 98 9.56 -1.01 7.36
C THR A 98 8.92 0.37 7.24
N TYR A 99 8.09 0.58 6.22
CA TYR A 99 7.42 1.87 5.97
C TYR A 99 6.44 2.26 7.07
N LEU A 100 5.64 1.30 7.58
CA LEU A 100 4.70 1.54 8.67
C LEU A 100 5.42 1.91 9.98
N LYS A 101 6.58 1.30 10.26
CA LYS A 101 7.43 1.71 11.39
C LYS A 101 7.92 3.15 11.23
N CYS A 102 8.35 3.53 10.02
CA CYS A 102 8.71 4.92 9.73
C CYS A 102 7.52 5.87 9.95
N CYS A 103 6.31 5.49 9.51
CA CYS A 103 5.11 6.31 9.73
C CYS A 103 4.85 6.58 11.21
N ILE A 104 4.95 5.56 12.07
CA ILE A 104 4.75 5.68 13.52
C ILE A 104 5.80 6.59 14.17
N GLN A 105 7.02 6.62 13.63
CA GLN A 105 8.08 7.49 14.14
C GLN A 105 7.95 8.95 13.71
N HIS A 106 7.32 9.21 12.56
CA HIS A 106 7.26 10.54 11.94
C HIS A 106 5.89 11.24 12.11
N GLN A 107 4.86 10.53 12.61
CA GLN A 107 3.51 11.07 12.77
C GLN A 107 3.04 10.89 14.22
N GLU A 108 2.37 11.91 14.77
CA GLU A 108 1.75 11.82 16.10
C GLU A 108 0.58 10.81 16.12
N VAL A 109 -0.17 10.76 15.02
CA VAL A 109 -1.28 9.83 14.83
C VAL A 109 -0.86 8.79 13.79
N LYS A 110 -0.95 7.51 14.15
CA LYS A 110 -0.68 6.40 13.22
C LYS A 110 -1.71 6.45 12.08
N PRO A 111 -1.30 6.28 10.80
CA PRO A 111 -2.24 6.10 9.70
C PRO A 111 -3.15 4.91 9.94
N TYR A 112 -4.43 5.04 9.58
CA TYR A 112 -5.31 3.88 9.49
C TYR A 112 -4.84 2.98 8.35
N THR A 113 -4.77 1.68 8.59
CA THR A 113 -4.29 0.72 7.59
C THR A 113 -5.40 -0.23 7.16
N MET A 114 -5.65 -0.27 5.86
CA MET A 114 -6.73 -1.04 5.26
C MET A 114 -6.19 -1.96 4.16
N ALA A 115 -6.37 -3.26 4.30
CA ALA A 115 -6.04 -4.23 3.28
C ALA A 115 -7.23 -4.45 2.34
N LEU A 116 -6.95 -4.51 1.04
CA LEU A 116 -7.91 -4.93 0.02
C LEU A 116 -7.51 -6.35 -0.42
N ALA A 117 -8.39 -7.31 -0.20
CA ALA A 117 -8.10 -8.72 -0.42
C ALA A 117 -9.21 -9.41 -1.23
N PHE A 118 -8.81 -10.35 -2.08
CA PHE A 118 -9.72 -11.37 -2.58
C PHE A 118 -10.08 -12.34 -1.45
N LYS A 119 -11.24 -12.99 -1.54
CA LYS A 119 -11.64 -14.00 -0.54
C LYS A 119 -10.63 -15.16 -0.45
N GLU A 120 -9.99 -15.49 -1.57
CA GLU A 120 -8.94 -16.53 -1.66
C GLU A 120 -7.67 -16.16 -0.91
N GLN A 121 -7.47 -14.88 -0.60
CA GLN A 121 -6.34 -14.39 0.18
C GLN A 121 -6.61 -14.41 1.68
N ILE A 122 -7.82 -14.80 2.12
CA ILE A 122 -8.15 -14.90 3.55
C ILE A 122 -7.71 -16.27 4.08
N CYS A 123 -6.70 -16.27 4.94
CA CYS A 123 -6.13 -17.46 5.57
C CYS A 123 -6.72 -17.67 6.97
N PRO A 124 -6.80 -18.93 7.46
CA PRO A 124 -7.18 -19.20 8.85
C PRO A 124 -6.22 -18.59 9.87
N GLN A 125 -4.92 -18.60 9.56
CA GLN A 125 -3.86 -18.07 10.38
C GLN A 125 -2.64 -17.75 9.50
N ILE A 126 -2.02 -16.60 9.73
CA ILE A 126 -0.74 -16.25 9.11
C ILE A 126 0.38 -16.37 10.15
N PRO A 127 1.48 -17.09 9.83
CA PRO A 127 2.68 -17.05 10.65
C PRO A 127 3.26 -15.64 10.62
N VAL A 128 3.53 -15.09 11.81
CA VAL A 128 4.09 -13.74 11.97
C VAL A 128 5.29 -13.77 12.90
N ASP A 129 6.18 -12.80 12.73
CA ASP A 129 7.30 -12.48 13.60
C ASP A 129 7.08 -11.12 14.29
N GLU A 130 7.91 -10.77 15.27
CA GLU A 130 7.88 -9.52 16.04
C GLU A 130 8.06 -8.27 15.17
N HIS A 131 8.54 -8.44 13.94
CA HIS A 131 8.77 -7.36 13.00
C HIS A 131 7.60 -7.10 12.05
N ASP A 132 6.63 -8.01 11.98
CA ASP A 132 5.48 -7.91 11.07
C ASP A 132 4.44 -6.93 11.60
N MET A 133 3.95 -6.06 10.71
CA MET A 133 2.98 -5.03 11.07
C MET A 133 1.57 -5.47 10.70
N LYS A 134 0.69 -5.52 11.70
CA LYS A 134 -0.74 -5.80 11.50
C LYS A 134 -1.44 -4.65 10.76
N VAL A 135 -2.46 -5.02 10.02
CA VAL A 135 -3.42 -4.07 9.43
C VAL A 135 -4.59 -3.83 10.40
N ASP A 136 -5.18 -2.64 10.35
CA ASP A 136 -6.32 -2.29 11.19
C ASP A 136 -7.62 -2.91 10.66
N GLU A 137 -7.75 -3.05 9.33
CA GLU A 137 -8.92 -3.63 8.68
C GLU A 137 -8.56 -4.42 7.42
N VAL A 138 -9.28 -5.52 7.16
CA VAL A 138 -9.18 -6.32 5.93
C VAL A 138 -10.54 -6.32 5.24
N LEU A 139 -10.63 -5.69 4.07
CA LEU A 139 -11.81 -5.71 3.21
C LEU A 139 -11.69 -6.81 2.17
N TYR A 140 -12.71 -7.65 2.08
CA TYR A 140 -12.84 -8.69 1.07
C TYR A 140 -14.33 -8.94 0.75
N GLU A 141 -14.60 -9.53 -0.41
CA GLU A 141 -15.97 -9.88 -0.81
C GLU A 141 -16.53 -10.95 0.14
N ASN A 142 -17.55 -10.58 0.92
CA ASN A 142 -18.38 -11.56 1.60
C ASN A 142 -19.33 -12.18 0.57
N SER A 143 -19.23 -13.49 0.35
CA SER A 143 -20.26 -14.18 -0.42
C SER A 143 -21.62 -13.89 0.23
N PRO A 144 -22.67 -13.52 -0.53
CA PRO A 144 -24.00 -13.39 0.04
C PRO A 144 -24.34 -14.73 0.70
N ALA A 145 -24.78 -14.69 1.97
CA ALA A 145 -25.31 -15.86 2.63
C ALA A 145 -26.44 -16.41 1.74
N SER A 146 -26.18 -17.59 1.17
CA SER A 146 -27.16 -18.41 0.44
C SER A 146 -28.36 -18.73 1.30
#